data_AF-X1RCE2-F1
#
_entry.id   AF-X1RCE2-F1
#
_cell.length_a   1.000
_cell.length_b   1.000
_cell.length_c   1.000
_cell.angle_alpha   90.00
_cell.angle_beta   90.00
_cell.angle_gamma   90.00
#
_symmetry.space_group_name_H-M   'P 1'
#
loop_
_entity.id
_entity.type
_entity.pdbx_description
1 polymer ?
#
loop_
_entity_poly.entity_id
_entity_poly.type
_entity_poly.pdbx_seq_one_letter_code
_entity_poly.pdbx_strand_id
1 'polypeptide(L)'
;MGMGTVIQNLSGGISLCNGTSCSAPIITGLAACLWQAKPSATNMEIIRAIEKSSHQYHSPDSLLGYGIPDFSLAVAILKVSVRKKTVELRKVHPNPFSDQIQILLNVYSQEDVILKLTDITGKTVLAKRYQNLSLGPQQITILISRTFPKGLYILRLSSGNYAVHKKLIKI
;
A
#
# COMPACT_ATOMS: atom_id res chain seq x y z
N MET A 1 10.01 28.54 -6.00
CA MET A 1 11.34 27.93 -5.77
C MET A 1 12.36 28.65 -6.65
N GLY A 2 13.63 28.71 -6.23
CA GLY A 2 14.70 29.28 -7.06
C GLY A 2 14.70 30.80 -7.22
N MET A 3 14.08 31.52 -6.28
CA MET A 3 14.17 32.98 -6.19
C MET A 3 14.88 33.32 -4.89
N GLY A 4 15.92 34.14 -4.94
CA GLY A 4 16.74 34.47 -3.78
C GLY A 4 17.46 33.26 -3.18
N THR A 5 17.75 32.23 -3.98
CA THR A 5 18.47 31.06 -3.51
C THR A 5 19.90 31.45 -3.18
N VAL A 6 20.35 31.14 -1.97
CA VAL A 6 21.74 31.36 -1.55
C VAL A 6 22.64 30.30 -2.20
N ILE A 7 23.65 30.76 -2.94
CA ILE A 7 24.65 29.91 -3.61
C ILE A 7 26.07 30.39 -3.31
N GLN A 8 27.04 29.50 -3.42
CA GLN A 8 28.45 29.87 -3.45
C GLN A 8 28.85 30.24 -4.89
N ASN A 9 29.49 31.39 -5.07
CA ASN A 9 30.01 31.83 -6.36
C ASN A 9 31.40 31.23 -6.64
N LEU A 10 31.90 31.39 -7.87
CA LEU A 10 33.20 30.85 -8.30
C LEU A 10 34.39 31.44 -7.53
N SER A 11 34.22 32.61 -6.91
CA SER A 11 35.23 33.25 -6.06
C SER A 11 35.18 32.77 -4.60
N GLY A 12 34.33 31.78 -4.28
CA GLY A 12 34.16 31.23 -2.93
C GLY A 12 33.23 32.04 -2.02
N GLY A 13 32.71 33.17 -2.48
CA GLY A 13 31.79 34.04 -1.73
C GLY A 13 30.33 33.60 -1.85
N ILE A 14 29.46 34.21 -1.03
CA ILE A 14 28.02 33.94 -1.04
C ILE A 14 27.30 34.93 -1.95
N SER A 15 26.37 34.44 -2.76
CA SER A 15 25.54 35.26 -3.65
C SER A 15 24.11 34.71 -3.76
N LEU A 16 23.20 35.51 -4.29
CA LEU A 16 21.82 35.09 -4.55
C LEU A 16 21.66 34.69 -6.01
N CYS A 17 20.88 33.66 -6.26
CA CYS A 17 20.49 33.22 -7.59
C CYS A 17 18.97 33.24 -7.78
N ASN A 18 18.56 33.63 -8.99
CA ASN A 18 17.19 33.54 -9.47
C ASN A 18 17.12 32.67 -10.73
N GLY A 19 16.17 31.75 -10.78
CA GLY A 19 15.87 30.96 -11.97
C GLY A 19 15.57 29.49 -11.70
N THR A 20 15.06 28.82 -12.73
CA THR A 20 14.80 27.37 -12.72
C THR A 20 16.08 26.56 -12.53
N SER A 21 17.21 27.03 -13.09
CA SER A 21 18.54 26.44 -12.88
C SER A 21 18.98 26.43 -11.41
N CYS A 22 18.43 27.33 -10.58
CA CYS A 22 18.69 27.37 -9.14
C CYS A 22 17.64 26.61 -8.32
N SER A 23 16.49 26.29 -8.91
CA SER A 23 15.52 25.34 -8.34
C SER A 23 15.93 23.88 -8.57
N ALA A 24 16.48 23.58 -9.75
CA ALA A 24 16.83 22.23 -10.17
C ALA A 24 17.74 21.49 -9.17
N PRO A 25 18.92 22.02 -8.77
CA PRO A 25 19.79 21.33 -7.82
C PRO A 25 19.17 21.18 -6.42
N ILE A 26 18.31 22.12 -5.99
CA ILE A 26 17.60 22.02 -4.71
C ILE A 26 16.66 20.82 -4.74
N ILE A 27 15.80 20.72 -5.76
CA ILE A 27 14.87 19.59 -5.91
C ILE A 27 15.63 18.28 -6.03
N THR A 28 16.72 18.23 -6.80
CA THR A 28 17.55 17.02 -6.94
C THR A 28 18.13 16.58 -5.59
N GLY A 29 18.68 17.50 -4.80
CA GLY A 29 19.22 17.20 -3.48
C GLY A 29 18.14 16.68 -2.51
N LEU A 30 17.00 17.36 -2.47
CA LEU A 30 15.86 16.94 -1.64
C LEU A 30 15.30 15.57 -2.07
N ALA A 31 15.22 15.30 -3.37
CA ALA A 31 14.82 14.00 -3.89
C ALA A 31 15.80 12.89 -3.51
N ALA A 32 17.11 13.16 -3.53
CA ALA A 32 18.13 12.23 -3.06
C ALA A 32 17.97 11.92 -1.56
N CYS A 33 17.76 12.94 -0.72
CA CYS A 33 17.47 12.74 0.71
C CYS A 33 16.18 11.94 0.95
N LEU A 34 15.13 12.21 0.16
CA LEU A 34 13.87 11.48 0.24
C LEU A 34 14.07 9.99 -0.11
N TRP A 35 14.87 9.70 -1.14
CA TRP A 35 15.20 8.33 -1.53
C TRP A 35 16.08 7.64 -0.50
N GLN A 36 17.04 8.35 0.09
CA GLN A 36 17.84 7.85 1.21
C GLN A 36 16.97 7.47 2.41
N ALA A 37 15.90 8.23 2.70
CA ALA A 37 14.97 7.92 3.77
C ALA A 37 14.10 6.67 3.50
N LYS A 38 13.90 6.30 2.24
CA LYS A 38 13.18 5.07 1.84
C LYS A 38 13.93 4.34 0.71
N PRO A 39 15.03 3.62 1.00
CA PRO A 39 15.88 3.00 -0.03
C PRO A 39 15.16 1.94 -0.88
N SER A 40 14.09 1.35 -0.36
CA SER A 40 13.28 0.36 -1.07
C SER A 40 12.29 0.98 -2.06
N ALA A 41 12.14 2.31 -2.10
CA ALA A 41 11.24 2.97 -3.04
C ALA A 41 11.83 2.95 -4.45
N THR A 42 10.96 2.77 -5.44
CA THR A 42 11.29 2.95 -6.85
C THR A 42 11.36 4.43 -7.20
N ASN A 43 12.08 4.76 -8.27
CA ASN A 43 12.13 6.12 -8.82
C ASN A 43 10.73 6.75 -9.00
N MET A 44 9.77 5.95 -9.47
CA MET A 44 8.40 6.39 -9.71
C MET A 44 7.61 6.62 -8.42
N GLU A 45 7.89 5.87 -7.36
CA GLU A 45 7.30 6.13 -6.04
C GLU A 45 7.84 7.43 -5.44
N ILE A 46 9.13 7.73 -5.61
CA ILE A 46 9.73 9.01 -5.21
C ILE A 46 9.09 10.18 -5.97
N ILE A 47 9.02 10.12 -7.30
CA ILE A 47 8.40 11.17 -8.13
C ILE A 47 6.95 11.42 -7.69
N ARG A 48 6.15 10.35 -7.57
CA ARG A 48 4.74 10.46 -7.16
C ARG A 48 4.58 11.02 -5.76
N ALA A 49 5.47 10.69 -4.83
CA ALA A 49 5.42 11.25 -3.48
C ALA A 49 5.69 12.75 -3.49
N ILE A 50 6.65 13.20 -4.30
CA ILE A 50 6.94 14.63 -4.49
C ILE A 50 5.73 15.33 -5.10
N GLU A 51 5.17 14.84 -6.21
CA GLU A 51 4.00 15.43 -6.87
C GLU A 51 2.78 15.49 -5.94
N LYS A 52 2.48 14.39 -5.22
CA LYS A 52 1.37 14.32 -4.25
C LYS A 52 1.54 15.24 -3.06
N SER A 53 2.78 15.58 -2.73
CA SER A 53 3.08 16.48 -1.63
C SER A 53 2.98 17.95 -2.02
N SER A 54 2.82 18.26 -3.30
CA SER A 54 2.76 19.63 -3.79
C SER A 54 1.39 20.28 -3.56
N HIS A 55 1.40 21.57 -3.27
CA HIS A 55 0.19 22.29 -2.87
C HIS A 55 -0.89 22.40 -3.97
N GLN A 56 -0.55 22.23 -5.25
CA GLN A 56 -1.52 22.20 -6.36
C GLN A 56 -1.72 20.79 -6.92
N TYR A 57 -1.42 19.73 -6.15
CA TYR A 57 -1.54 18.34 -6.64
C TYR A 57 -2.89 18.04 -7.33
N HIS A 58 -3.99 18.54 -6.76
CA HIS A 58 -5.34 18.31 -7.29
C HIS A 58 -5.77 19.27 -8.41
N SER A 59 -5.01 20.33 -8.67
CA SER A 59 -5.37 21.35 -9.66
C SER A 59 -4.09 21.94 -10.28
N PRO A 60 -3.33 21.14 -11.04
CA PRO A 60 -2.10 21.61 -11.65
C PRO A 60 -2.38 22.63 -12.76
N ASP A 61 -1.46 23.56 -12.94
CA ASP A 61 -1.50 24.57 -14.01
C ASP A 61 -0.25 24.51 -14.89
N SER A 62 -0.24 25.28 -15.99
CA SER A 62 0.89 25.29 -16.93
C SER A 62 2.09 26.11 -16.46
N LEU A 63 1.95 26.93 -15.42
CA LEU A 63 2.98 27.84 -14.91
C LEU A 63 3.81 27.18 -13.80
N LEU A 64 3.14 26.55 -12.84
CA LEU A 64 3.69 25.95 -11.64
C LEU A 64 3.57 24.42 -11.63
N GLY A 65 2.84 23.82 -12.58
CA GLY A 65 2.61 22.38 -12.59
C GLY A 65 1.82 21.95 -11.36
N TYR A 66 2.35 21.01 -10.59
CA TYR A 66 1.77 20.62 -9.30
C TYR A 66 2.08 21.60 -8.16
N GLY A 67 2.85 22.65 -8.42
CA GLY A 67 3.26 23.63 -7.43
C GLY A 67 4.51 23.23 -6.64
N ILE A 68 4.73 23.92 -5.53
CA ILE A 68 5.85 23.72 -4.60
C ILE A 68 5.58 22.47 -3.74
N PRO A 69 6.49 21.48 -3.75
CA PRO A 69 6.39 20.26 -2.94
C PRO A 69 6.73 20.49 -1.46
N ASP A 70 5.99 19.83 -0.57
CA ASP A 70 6.35 19.68 0.84
C ASP A 70 7.05 18.33 1.07
N PHE A 71 8.38 18.36 1.24
CA PHE A 71 9.15 17.14 1.43
C PHE A 71 8.87 16.42 2.76
N SER A 72 8.36 17.10 3.78
CA SER A 72 7.92 16.44 5.03
C SER A 72 6.68 15.61 4.78
N LEU A 73 5.73 16.13 3.99
CA LEU A 73 4.56 15.40 3.54
C LEU A 73 4.96 14.26 2.58
N ALA A 74 5.91 14.47 1.67
CA ALA A 74 6.42 13.42 0.78
C ALA A 74 6.99 12.21 1.56
N VAL A 75 7.74 12.47 2.65
CA VAL A 75 8.20 11.41 3.57
C VAL A 75 7.02 10.68 4.20
N ALA A 76 6.00 11.40 4.67
CA ALA A 76 4.81 10.78 5.24
C ALA A 76 4.08 9.89 4.21
N ILE A 77 3.93 10.36 2.98
CA ILE A 77 3.32 9.62 1.87
C ILE A 77 4.09 8.32 1.58
N LEU A 78 5.43 8.36 1.56
CA LEU A 78 6.26 7.15 1.35
C LEU A 78 6.25 6.19 2.54
N LYS A 79 6.08 6.70 3.76
CA LYS A 79 5.93 5.87 4.96
C LYS A 79 4.61 5.12 4.99
N VAL A 80 3.54 5.71 4.42
CA VAL A 80 2.29 5.00 4.19
C VAL A 80 2.54 3.97 3.09
N SER A 81 2.94 2.78 3.52
CA SER A 81 2.96 1.61 2.65
C SER A 81 1.53 1.35 2.21
N VAL A 82 1.17 1.85 1.02
CA VAL A 82 0.08 1.27 0.23
C VAL A 82 0.55 -0.15 -0.07
N ARG A 83 0.31 -1.07 0.87
CA ARG A 83 0.60 -2.49 0.68
C ARG A 83 -0.13 -2.85 -0.60
N LYS A 84 0.61 -3.08 -1.68
CA LYS A 84 0.02 -3.58 -2.92
C LYS A 84 -0.79 -4.80 -2.51
N LYS A 85 -2.10 -4.74 -2.69
CA LYS A 85 -2.98 -5.87 -2.42
C LYS A 85 -2.49 -6.98 -3.34
N THR A 86 -1.91 -8.02 -2.77
CA THR A 86 -1.55 -9.27 -3.47
C THR A 86 -2.81 -10.10 -3.72
N VAL A 87 -3.80 -9.94 -2.83
CA VAL A 87 -5.13 -10.52 -2.90
C VAL A 87 -6.15 -9.56 -2.28
N GLU A 88 -7.39 -9.57 -2.76
CA GLU A 88 -8.53 -8.87 -2.15
C GLU A 88 -9.67 -9.84 -1.82
N LEU A 89 -10.15 -9.81 -0.58
CA LEU A 89 -11.35 -10.54 -0.19
C LEU A 89 -12.60 -9.76 -0.64
N ARG A 90 -13.38 -10.32 -1.57
CA ARG A 90 -14.59 -9.68 -2.11
C ARG A 90 -15.81 -10.01 -1.27
N LYS A 91 -16.07 -11.29 -1.06
CA LYS A 91 -17.27 -11.77 -0.36
C LYS A 91 -17.02 -13.13 0.28
N VAL A 92 -17.68 -13.36 1.41
CA VAL A 92 -17.74 -14.68 2.05
C VAL A 92 -19.20 -14.98 2.35
N HIS A 93 -19.71 -16.11 1.87
CA HIS A 93 -21.09 -16.51 2.08
C HIS A 93 -21.25 -18.04 2.12
N PRO A 94 -22.28 -18.57 2.78
CA PRO A 94 -23.24 -17.84 3.61
C PRO A 94 -22.59 -17.37 4.93
N ASN A 95 -23.17 -16.34 5.55
CA ASN A 95 -22.85 -15.94 6.91
C ASN A 95 -24.17 -15.44 7.55
N PRO A 96 -24.80 -16.21 8.45
CA PRO A 96 -24.29 -17.43 9.10
C PRO A 96 -24.10 -18.65 8.19
N PHE A 97 -23.25 -19.60 8.57
CA PHE A 97 -22.94 -20.82 7.81
C PHE A 97 -23.15 -22.10 8.62
N SER A 98 -23.43 -23.22 7.94
CA SER A 98 -23.62 -24.53 8.57
C SER A 98 -22.39 -25.41 8.40
N ASP A 99 -22.09 -25.87 7.19
CA ASP A 99 -21.02 -26.83 6.90
C ASP A 99 -20.12 -26.44 5.73
N GLN A 100 -20.37 -25.30 5.09
CA GLN A 100 -19.52 -24.78 4.03
C GLN A 100 -19.57 -23.26 3.92
N ILE A 101 -18.50 -22.68 3.40
CA ILE A 101 -18.42 -21.28 2.99
C ILE A 101 -17.79 -21.18 1.60
N GLN A 102 -18.26 -20.20 0.82
CA GLN A 102 -17.72 -19.77 -0.45
C GLN A 102 -17.03 -18.43 -0.27
N ILE A 103 -15.80 -18.34 -0.75
CA ILE A 103 -14.93 -17.18 -0.64
C ILE A 103 -14.66 -16.67 -2.04
N LEU A 104 -15.15 -15.48 -2.34
CA LEU A 104 -14.85 -14.75 -3.56
C LEU A 104 -13.68 -13.82 -3.27
N LEU A 105 -12.62 -13.92 -4.06
CA LEU A 105 -11.42 -13.11 -3.93
C LEU A 105 -10.89 -12.70 -5.30
N ASN A 106 -10.12 -11.61 -5.36
CA ASN A 106 -9.36 -11.22 -6.54
C ASN A 106 -7.87 -11.40 -6.25
N VAL A 107 -7.16 -12.14 -7.11
CA VAL A 107 -5.72 -12.35 -7.03
C VAL A 107 -5.01 -11.35 -7.93
N TYR A 108 -4.03 -10.62 -7.38
CA TYR A 108 -3.25 -9.62 -8.11
C TYR A 108 -1.77 -10.01 -8.28
N SER A 109 -1.31 -11.04 -7.57
CA SER A 109 0.05 -11.57 -7.63
C SER A 109 0.06 -13.07 -7.40
N GLN A 110 1.06 -13.79 -7.94
CA GLN A 110 1.22 -15.25 -7.80
C GLN A 110 1.81 -15.70 -6.45
N GLU A 111 1.59 -14.92 -5.39
CA GLU A 111 2.04 -15.29 -4.05
C GLU A 111 1.08 -16.30 -3.41
N ASP A 112 1.59 -17.11 -2.48
CA ASP A 112 0.78 -18.08 -1.73
C ASP A 112 -0.41 -17.39 -1.06
N VAL A 113 -1.60 -17.94 -1.24
CA VAL A 113 -2.82 -17.50 -0.55
C VAL A 113 -3.13 -18.48 0.58
N ILE A 114 -3.15 -17.97 1.81
CA ILE A 114 -3.41 -18.74 3.03
C ILE A 114 -4.75 -18.31 3.61
N LEU A 115 -5.64 -19.28 3.77
CA LEU A 115 -6.94 -19.14 4.42
C LEU A 115 -6.91 -19.87 5.75
N LYS A 116 -7.15 -19.15 6.84
CA LYS A 116 -7.12 -19.69 8.21
C LYS A 116 -8.43 -19.34 8.91
N LEU A 117 -9.10 -20.33 9.47
CA LEU A 117 -10.31 -20.15 10.29
C LEU A 117 -9.96 -20.45 11.74
N THR A 118 -10.27 -19.51 12.64
CA THR A 118 -10.03 -19.64 14.08
C THR A 118 -11.33 -19.43 14.86
N ASP A 119 -11.51 -20.16 15.96
CA ASP A 119 -12.62 -19.92 16.89
C ASP A 119 -12.31 -18.77 17.87
N ILE A 120 -13.26 -18.45 18.75
CA ILE A 120 -13.12 -17.37 19.75
C ILE A 120 -12.01 -17.60 20.78
N THR A 121 -11.58 -18.85 20.99
CA THR A 121 -10.47 -19.17 21.89
C THR A 121 -9.11 -18.98 21.22
N GLY A 122 -9.09 -18.66 19.92
CA GLY A 122 -7.88 -18.54 19.11
C GLY A 122 -7.42 -19.87 18.52
N LYS A 123 -8.11 -20.99 18.79
CA LYS A 123 -7.77 -22.29 18.22
C LYS A 123 -8.03 -22.26 16.71
N THR A 124 -7.05 -22.74 15.95
CA THR A 124 -7.18 -22.87 14.49
C THR A 124 -7.99 -24.11 14.18
N VAL A 125 -9.16 -23.93 13.58
CA VAL A 125 -10.03 -25.05 13.17
C VAL A 125 -9.74 -25.53 11.75
N LEU A 126 -9.24 -24.63 10.89
CA LEU A 126 -8.90 -24.95 9.52
C LEU A 126 -7.79 -24.02 9.02
N ALA A 127 -6.86 -24.58 8.24
CA ALA A 127 -5.86 -23.83 7.49
C ALA A 127 -5.69 -24.46 6.11
N LYS A 128 -5.80 -23.66 5.05
CA LYS A 128 -5.59 -24.05 3.66
C LYS A 128 -4.59 -23.09 3.01
N ARG A 129 -3.67 -23.64 2.24
CA ARG A 129 -2.68 -22.91 1.45
C ARG A 129 -2.94 -23.22 -0.03
N TYR A 130 -3.01 -22.18 -0.85
CA TYR A 130 -3.20 -22.25 -2.29
C TYR A 130 -1.99 -21.61 -2.95
N GLN A 131 -1.33 -22.36 -3.84
CA GLN A 131 -0.18 -21.91 -4.60
C GLN A 131 -0.59 -21.72 -6.06
N ASN A 132 0.08 -20.82 -6.77
CA ASN A 132 -0.13 -20.61 -8.21
C ASN A 132 -1.60 -20.33 -8.61
N LEU A 133 -2.34 -19.58 -7.80
CA LEU A 133 -3.69 -19.15 -8.21
C LEU A 133 -3.61 -18.22 -9.42
N SER A 134 -4.48 -18.44 -10.39
CA SER A 134 -4.61 -17.56 -11.56
C SER A 134 -4.97 -16.15 -11.13
N LEU A 135 -4.35 -15.16 -11.80
CA LEU A 135 -4.67 -13.75 -11.60
C LEU A 135 -6.14 -13.47 -11.93
N GLY A 136 -6.74 -12.52 -11.21
CA GLY A 136 -8.13 -12.12 -11.39
C GLY A 136 -9.09 -12.77 -10.37
N PRO A 137 -10.40 -12.76 -10.67
CA PRO A 137 -11.42 -13.30 -9.77
C PRO A 137 -11.27 -14.81 -9.58
N GLN A 138 -11.32 -15.25 -8.33
CA GLN A 138 -11.27 -16.65 -7.93
C GLN A 138 -12.38 -16.93 -6.92
N GLN A 139 -12.89 -18.15 -6.96
CA GLN A 139 -13.88 -18.65 -6.02
C GLN A 139 -13.37 -19.93 -5.35
N ILE A 140 -13.34 -19.93 -4.02
CA ILE A 140 -12.87 -21.05 -3.22
C ILE A 140 -14.01 -21.51 -2.31
N THR A 141 -14.35 -22.79 -2.38
CA THR A 141 -15.29 -23.43 -1.46
C THR A 141 -14.52 -24.16 -0.37
N ILE A 142 -14.88 -23.91 0.89
CA ILE A 142 -14.31 -24.60 2.05
C ILE A 142 -15.43 -25.36 2.75
N LEU A 143 -15.23 -26.68 2.88
CA LEU A 143 -16.04 -27.54 3.74
C LEU A 143 -15.54 -27.45 5.18
N ILE A 144 -16.46 -27.29 6.12
CA ILE A 144 -16.22 -27.11 7.55
C ILE A 144 -17.00 -28.20 8.28
N SER A 145 -16.31 -28.98 9.13
CA SER A 145 -16.94 -30.08 9.86
C SER A 145 -18.18 -29.62 10.64
N ARG A 146 -19.24 -30.42 10.58
CA ARG A 146 -20.47 -30.23 11.37
C ARG A 146 -20.23 -30.40 12.87
N THR A 147 -19.15 -31.08 13.26
CA THR A 147 -18.79 -31.31 14.67
C THR A 147 -18.19 -30.08 15.36
N PHE A 148 -17.83 -29.04 14.60
CA PHE A 148 -17.33 -27.81 15.21
C PHE A 148 -18.45 -27.07 15.96
N PRO A 149 -18.17 -26.51 17.16
CA PRO A 149 -19.17 -25.81 17.95
C PRO A 149 -19.84 -24.67 17.17
N LYS A 150 -21.12 -24.45 17.43
CA LYS A 150 -21.82 -23.24 16.94
C LYS A 150 -21.23 -22.02 17.64
N GLY A 151 -21.13 -20.90 16.93
CA GLY A 151 -20.55 -19.68 17.49
C GLY A 151 -19.79 -18.83 16.49
N LEU A 152 -19.01 -17.89 17.03
CA LEU A 152 -18.25 -16.93 16.24
C LEU A 152 -16.90 -17.52 15.79
N TYR A 153 -16.56 -17.27 14.53
CA TYR A 153 -15.30 -17.62 13.90
C TYR A 153 -14.67 -16.41 13.22
N ILE A 154 -13.35 -16.40 13.14
CA ILE A 154 -12.57 -15.40 12.42
C ILE A 154 -11.88 -16.09 11.24
N LEU A 155 -12.28 -15.71 10.03
CA LEU A 155 -11.57 -16.06 8.81
C LEU A 155 -10.46 -15.04 8.56
N ARG A 156 -9.24 -15.52 8.40
CA ARG A 156 -8.07 -14.73 8.00
C ARG A 156 -7.63 -15.18 6.60
N LEU A 157 -7.60 -14.22 5.67
CA LEU A 157 -6.98 -14.36 4.35
C LEU A 157 -5.62 -13.64 4.40
N SER A 158 -4.54 -14.29 3.98
CA SER A 158 -3.24 -13.64 3.85
C SER A 158 -2.50 -14.09 2.59
N SER A 159 -1.77 -13.17 1.97
CA SER A 159 -0.87 -13.43 0.85
C SER A 159 0.26 -12.41 0.89
N GLY A 160 1.51 -12.87 1.00
CA GLY A 160 2.65 -12.00 1.25
C GLY A 160 2.49 -11.13 2.50
N ASN A 161 2.67 -9.83 2.29
CA ASN A 161 2.51 -8.79 3.32
C ASN A 161 1.06 -8.34 3.50
N TYR A 162 0.12 -8.84 2.71
CA TYR A 162 -1.30 -8.51 2.83
C TYR A 162 -2.02 -9.53 3.72
N ALA A 163 -2.85 -9.05 4.65
CA ALA A 163 -3.73 -9.87 5.45
C ALA A 163 -5.04 -9.12 5.76
N VAL A 164 -6.15 -9.84 5.73
CA VAL A 164 -7.50 -9.33 6.06
C VAL A 164 -8.27 -10.35 6.86
N HIS A 165 -9.15 -9.87 7.74
CA HIS A 165 -9.96 -10.68 8.63
C HIS A 165 -11.46 -10.46 8.36
N LYS A 166 -12.26 -11.52 8.48
CA LYS A 166 -13.72 -11.48 8.38
C LYS A 166 -14.34 -12.31 9.51
N LYS A 167 -15.28 -11.70 10.23
CA LYS A 167 -16.11 -12.39 11.23
C LYS A 167 -17.17 -13.25 10.53
N LEU A 168 -17.35 -14.49 10.99
CA LEU A 168 -18.34 -15.45 10.50
C LEU A 168 -19.06 -16.10 11.68
N ILE A 169 -20.33 -16.45 11.50
CA ILE A 169 -21.16 -17.10 12.53
C ILE A 169 -21.52 -18.51 12.04
N LYS A 170 -21.25 -19.54 12.85
CA LYS A 170 -21.66 -20.92 12.58
C LYS A 170 -22.97 -21.23 13.32
N ILE A 171 -23.95 -21.79 12.61
CA ILE A 171 -25.27 -22.21 13.11
C ILE A 171 -25.50 -23.72 13.05
#